data_AF-A0A1L6ZJB4-F1
#
_entry.id   AF-A0A1L6ZJB4-F1
#
_cell.length_a   1.000
_cell.length_b   1.000
_cell.length_c   1.000
_cell.angle_alpha   90.00
_cell.angle_beta   90.00
_cell.angle_gamma   90.00
#
_symmetry.space_group_name_H-M   'P 1'
#
loop_
_entity.id
_entity.type
_entity.pdbx_description
1 polymer ?
#
loop_
_entity_poly.entity_id
_entity_poly.type
_entity_poly.pdbx_seq_one_letter_code
_entity_poly.pdbx_strand_id
1 'polypeptide(L)'
;MTTLSIPVSAYILQFTDRCEKLANTKLEDAPSVEVRNQKVQNMLDEFYMFTGKLPKADALKFLADYILITDLKNKDVDKVSNEDFPILSEIQMKRRLRKQRMMKDDILDYLHNKVNKQLDSLFRTTISQPEY
;
A
#
# COMPACT_ATOMS: atom_id res chain seq x y z
N MET A 1 26.64 -32.52 -0.99
CA MET A 1 25.90 -32.05 0.19
C MET A 1 26.81 -31.11 0.96
N THR A 2 26.62 -29.80 0.81
CA THR A 2 27.41 -28.77 1.47
C THR A 2 26.85 -28.51 2.87
N THR A 3 27.40 -29.17 3.88
CA THR A 3 27.11 -28.86 5.28
C THR A 3 27.78 -27.54 5.65
N LEU A 4 27.10 -26.44 5.35
CA LEU A 4 27.47 -25.14 5.90
C LEU A 4 27.22 -25.20 7.42
N SER A 5 28.30 -25.34 8.17
CA SER A 5 28.40 -25.24 9.64
C SER A 5 28.13 -23.79 10.08
N ILE A 6 26.98 -23.23 9.70
CA ILE A 6 26.54 -21.93 10.18
C ILE A 6 25.98 -22.17 11.58
N PRO A 7 26.47 -21.46 12.62
CA PRO A 7 25.88 -21.58 13.93
C PRO A 7 24.41 -21.17 13.86
N VAL A 8 23.54 -21.92 14.54
CA VAL A 8 22.08 -21.75 14.50
C VAL A 8 21.67 -20.29 14.78
N SER A 9 22.40 -19.59 15.65
CA SER A 9 22.20 -18.16 15.93
C SER A 9 22.41 -17.26 14.71
N ALA A 10 23.46 -17.50 13.91
CA ALA A 10 23.72 -16.74 12.69
C ALA A 10 22.69 -17.07 11.61
N TYR A 11 22.23 -18.32 11.52
CA TYR A 11 21.18 -18.70 10.59
C TYR A 11 19.86 -17.96 10.87
N ILE A 12 19.49 -17.82 12.15
CA ILE A 12 18.28 -17.08 12.55
C ILE A 12 18.34 -15.61 12.09
N LEU A 13 19.51 -14.97 12.23
CA LEU A 13 19.70 -13.58 11.82
C LEU A 13 19.71 -13.44 10.29
N GLN A 14 20.37 -14.36 9.58
CA GLN A 14 20.32 -14.39 8.12
C GLN A 14 18.91 -14.70 7.57
N PHE A 15 18.10 -15.44 8.32
CA PHE A 15 16.72 -15.73 7.93
C PHE A 15 15.87 -14.47 7.93
N THR A 16 15.96 -13.63 8.98
CA THR A 16 15.23 -12.35 9.02
C THR A 16 15.61 -11.45 7.86
N ASP A 17 16.91 -11.35 7.54
CA ASP A 17 17.39 -10.53 6.42
C ASP A 17 16.92 -11.07 5.06
N ARG A 18 16.82 -12.39 4.91
CA ARG A 18 16.25 -13.02 3.70
C ARG A 18 14.76 -12.71 3.55
N CYS A 19 14.00 -12.78 4.65
CA CYS A 19 12.58 -12.42 4.66
C CYS A 19 12.38 -10.94 4.30
N GLU A 20 13.18 -10.04 4.85
CA GLU A 20 13.11 -8.61 4.54
C GLU A 20 13.40 -8.33 3.06
N LYS A 21 14.43 -8.97 2.48
CA LYS A 21 14.72 -8.86 1.05
C LYS A 21 13.56 -9.32 0.18
N LEU A 22 12.84 -10.37 0.59
CA LEU A 22 11.64 -10.83 -0.12
C LEU A 22 10.51 -9.83 -0.03
N ALA A 23 10.22 -9.26 1.14
CA ALA A 23 9.19 -8.23 1.30
C ALA A 23 9.46 -6.99 0.41
N ASN A 24 10.73 -6.66 0.22
CA ASN A 24 11.16 -5.53 -0.60
C ASN A 24 11.17 -5.78 -2.12
N THR A 25 10.79 -6.97 -2.59
CA THR A 25 10.70 -7.26 -4.04
C THR A 25 9.74 -6.31 -4.76
N LYS A 26 10.03 -5.93 -6.00
CA LYS A 26 9.14 -5.07 -6.78
C LYS A 26 7.92 -5.87 -7.24
N LEU A 27 6.82 -5.17 -7.49
CA LEU A 27 5.58 -5.80 -7.97
C LEU A 27 5.78 -6.48 -9.33
N GLU A 28 6.61 -5.91 -10.20
CA GLU A 28 6.91 -6.44 -11.55
C GLU A 28 7.61 -7.80 -11.50
N ASP A 29 8.43 -8.04 -10.48
CA ASP A 29 9.21 -9.27 -10.31
C ASP A 29 8.47 -10.32 -9.46
N ALA A 30 7.24 -10.00 -9.00
CA ALA A 30 6.49 -10.86 -8.10
C ALA A 30 5.87 -12.03 -8.86
N PRO A 31 6.16 -13.29 -8.48
CA PRO A 31 5.53 -14.44 -9.10
C PRO A 31 4.06 -14.60 -8.66
N SER A 32 3.35 -15.55 -9.28
CA SER A 32 1.97 -15.89 -8.90
C SER A 32 1.82 -16.16 -7.39
N VAL A 33 0.63 -15.88 -6.85
CA VAL A 33 0.28 -16.08 -5.43
C VAL A 33 0.62 -17.50 -4.97
N GLU A 34 0.32 -18.51 -5.78
CA GLU A 34 0.58 -19.92 -5.45
C GLU A 34 2.07 -20.21 -5.26
N VAL A 35 2.90 -19.69 -6.17
CA VAL A 35 4.37 -19.84 -6.12
C VAL A 35 4.93 -19.13 -4.90
N ARG A 36 4.37 -17.96 -4.55
CA ARG A 36 4.77 -17.23 -3.34
C ARG A 36 4.42 -18.01 -2.07
N ASN A 37 3.22 -18.57 -1.99
CA ASN A 37 2.79 -19.39 -0.85
C ASN A 37 3.68 -20.63 -0.68
N GLN A 38 3.95 -21.36 -1.76
CA GLN A 38 4.85 -22.52 -1.72
C GLN A 38 6.25 -22.13 -1.27
N LYS A 39 6.79 -21.01 -1.78
CA LYS A 39 8.11 -20.52 -1.39
C LYS A 39 8.17 -20.17 0.11
N VAL A 40 7.15 -19.50 0.63
CA VAL A 40 7.08 -19.17 2.07
C VAL A 40 6.99 -20.45 2.90
N GLN A 41 6.14 -21.40 2.50
CA GLN A 41 6.01 -22.68 3.20
C GLN A 41 7.33 -23.44 3.26
N ASN A 42 8.02 -23.57 2.12
CA ASN A 42 9.33 -24.22 2.05
C ASN A 42 10.36 -23.53 2.97
N MET A 43 10.36 -22.19 3.01
CA MET A 43 11.26 -21.44 3.89
C MET A 43 10.97 -21.65 5.38
N LEU A 44 9.69 -21.77 5.76
CA LEU A 44 9.28 -22.05 7.13
C LEU A 44 9.65 -23.47 7.54
N ASP A 45 9.40 -24.44 6.66
CA ASP A 45 9.74 -25.84 6.88
C ASP A 45 11.27 -26.02 7.02
N GLU A 46 12.06 -25.42 6.13
CA GLU A 46 13.52 -25.39 6.23
C GLU A 46 14.00 -24.79 7.56
N PHE A 47 13.41 -23.66 7.97
CA PHE A 47 13.78 -23.01 9.23
C PHE A 47 13.46 -23.89 10.44
N TYR A 48 12.29 -24.51 10.44
CA TYR A 48 11.85 -25.39 11.52
C TYR A 48 12.72 -26.65 11.60
N MET A 49 13.05 -27.26 10.46
CA MET A 49 13.93 -28.44 10.40
C MET A 49 15.34 -28.13 10.93
N PHE A 50 15.85 -26.91 10.70
CA PHE A 50 17.19 -26.53 11.13
C PHE A 50 17.27 -26.06 12.60
N THR A 51 16.23 -25.38 13.09
CA THR A 51 16.24 -24.72 14.41
C THR A 51 15.39 -25.41 15.47
N GLY A 52 14.41 -26.23 15.05
CA GLY A 52 13.37 -26.80 15.91
C GLY A 52 12.42 -25.76 16.53
N LYS A 53 12.46 -24.50 16.06
CA LYS A 53 11.68 -23.38 16.60
C LYS A 53 10.94 -22.66 15.50
N LEU A 54 9.91 -21.92 15.89
CA LEU A 54 9.22 -21.00 14.98
C LEU A 54 10.06 -19.71 14.78
N PRO A 55 9.98 -19.09 13.58
CA PRO A 55 10.63 -17.80 13.34
C PRO A 55 10.08 -16.70 14.25
N LYS A 56 10.86 -15.62 14.39
CA LYS A 56 10.42 -14.41 15.07
C LYS A 56 9.22 -13.77 14.35
N ALA A 57 8.38 -13.07 15.11
CA ALA A 57 7.22 -12.36 14.59
C ALA A 57 7.57 -11.39 13.44
N ASP A 58 8.70 -10.70 13.52
CA ASP A 58 9.15 -9.77 12.49
C ASP A 58 9.40 -10.48 11.14
N ALA A 59 10.01 -11.67 11.17
CA ALA A 59 10.23 -12.47 9.96
C ALA A 59 8.91 -12.95 9.35
N LEU A 60 7.95 -13.36 10.19
CA LEU A 60 6.61 -13.77 9.73
C LEU A 60 5.86 -12.60 9.10
N LYS A 61 6.01 -11.39 9.65
CA LYS A 61 5.43 -10.18 9.06
C LYS A 61 5.99 -9.92 7.65
N PHE A 62 7.31 -10.00 7.47
CA PHE A 62 7.90 -9.84 6.14
C PHE A 62 7.46 -10.92 5.14
N LEU A 63 7.29 -12.16 5.59
CA LEU A 63 6.75 -13.22 4.74
C LEU A 63 5.28 -12.97 4.36
N ALA A 64 4.47 -12.46 5.28
CA ALA A 64 3.10 -12.04 4.99
C ALA A 64 3.06 -10.89 3.96
N ASP A 65 3.93 -9.88 4.12
CA ASP A 65 4.04 -8.78 3.15
C ASP A 65 4.43 -9.27 1.75
N TYR A 66 5.25 -10.32 1.66
CA TYR A 66 5.60 -10.96 0.38
C TYR A 66 4.41 -11.70 -0.25
N ILE A 67 3.60 -12.41 0.55
CA ILE A 67 2.39 -13.08 0.07
C ILE A 67 1.35 -12.07 -0.41
N LEU A 68 1.25 -10.91 0.25
CA LEU A 68 0.28 -9.87 -0.07
C LEU A 68 0.84 -8.78 -0.98
N ILE A 69 1.99 -9.00 -1.61
CA ILE A 69 2.69 -7.94 -2.35
C ILE A 69 1.86 -7.32 -3.47
N THR A 70 1.00 -8.12 -4.11
CA THR A 70 0.08 -7.68 -5.16
C THR A 70 -0.91 -6.67 -4.62
N ASP A 71 -1.42 -6.92 -3.42
CA ASP A 71 -2.50 -6.14 -2.84
C ASP A 71 -1.94 -4.90 -2.15
N LEU A 72 -0.82 -5.07 -1.42
CA LEU A 72 -0.14 -3.99 -0.70
C LEU A 72 0.51 -2.98 -1.65
N LYS A 73 1.06 -3.43 -2.79
CA LYS A 73 1.69 -2.54 -3.79
C LYS A 73 0.76 -2.14 -4.92
N ASN A 74 -0.54 -2.45 -4.84
CA ASN A 74 -1.53 -2.01 -5.83
C ASN A 74 -1.67 -0.47 -5.82
N LYS A 75 -1.24 0.15 -6.93
CA LYS A 75 -1.27 1.61 -7.14
C LYS A 75 -2.56 2.10 -7.78
N ASP A 76 -3.50 1.23 -8.11
CA ASP A 76 -4.74 1.62 -8.76
C ASP A 76 -5.48 2.71 -7.97
N VAL A 77 -5.95 3.71 -8.69
CA VAL A 77 -6.68 4.86 -8.16
C VAL A 77 -8.11 4.44 -7.84
N ASP A 78 -8.68 3.54 -8.64
CA ASP A 78 -10.09 3.19 -8.62
C ASP A 78 -10.39 1.86 -7.90
N LYS A 79 -9.40 1.33 -7.16
CA LYS A 79 -9.58 0.12 -6.34
C LYS A 79 -10.78 0.15 -5.39
N VAL A 80 -11.19 1.32 -4.90
CA VAL A 80 -12.37 1.45 -4.04
C VAL A 80 -13.68 1.16 -4.78
N SER A 81 -13.70 1.39 -6.08
CA SER A 81 -14.86 1.11 -6.94
C SER A 81 -14.81 -0.30 -7.52
N ASN A 82 -13.60 -0.84 -7.73
CA ASN A 82 -13.37 -2.10 -8.45
C ASN A 82 -13.25 -3.32 -7.53
N GLU A 83 -12.89 -3.14 -6.26
CA GLU A 83 -12.62 -4.22 -5.31
C GLU A 83 -13.57 -4.11 -4.11
N ASP A 84 -14.07 -5.25 -3.61
CA ASP A 84 -14.94 -5.29 -2.43
C ASP A 84 -14.19 -4.86 -1.14
N PHE A 85 -12.90 -5.16 -1.05
CA PHE A 85 -12.05 -4.92 0.13
C PHE A 85 -10.73 -4.22 -0.23
N PRO A 86 -10.77 -2.94 -0.63
CA PRO A 86 -9.59 -2.21 -1.11
C PRO A 86 -8.62 -1.88 0.03
N ILE A 87 -7.37 -2.33 -0.09
CA ILE A 87 -6.31 -1.96 0.86
C ILE A 87 -5.72 -0.61 0.44
N LEU A 88 -5.88 0.44 1.26
CA LEU A 88 -5.37 1.78 0.94
C LEU A 88 -4.02 2.05 1.62
N SER A 89 -3.03 2.48 0.83
CA SER A 89 -1.80 3.05 1.36
C SER A 89 -2.09 4.37 2.08
N GLU A 90 -1.29 4.72 3.09
CA GLU A 90 -1.38 5.99 3.80
C GLU A 90 -1.40 7.21 2.86
N ILE A 91 -0.59 7.18 1.80
CA ILE A 91 -0.52 8.27 0.82
C ILE A 91 -1.85 8.39 0.06
N GLN A 92 -2.43 7.25 -0.32
CA GLN A 92 -3.72 7.20 -1.01
C GLN A 92 -4.86 7.68 -0.09
N MET A 93 -4.82 7.31 1.19
CA MET A 93 -5.75 7.80 2.20
C MET A 93 -5.63 9.32 2.38
N LYS A 94 -4.42 9.85 2.55
CA LYS A 94 -4.16 11.30 2.67
C LYS A 94 -4.67 12.06 1.45
N ARG A 95 -4.44 11.55 0.24
CA ARG A 95 -4.94 12.16 -1.01
C ARG A 95 -6.48 12.21 -1.04
N ARG A 96 -7.15 11.12 -0.62
CA ARG A 96 -8.62 11.08 -0.52
C ARG A 96 -9.16 12.06 0.50
N LEU A 97 -8.57 12.12 1.70
CA LEU A 97 -8.94 13.09 2.73
C LEU A 97 -8.77 14.54 2.25
N ARG A 98 -7.70 14.84 1.52
CA ARG A 98 -7.49 16.17 0.93
C ARG A 98 -8.60 16.52 -0.07
N LYS A 99 -8.95 15.59 -0.97
CA LYS A 99 -10.04 15.80 -1.95
C LYS A 99 -11.39 16.03 -1.27
N GLN A 100 -11.69 15.26 -0.22
CA GLN A 100 -12.91 15.43 0.57
C GLN A 100 -12.98 16.79 1.26
N ARG A 101 -11.84 17.31 1.77
CA ARG A 101 -11.80 18.65 2.38
C ARG A 101 -12.05 19.74 1.34
N MET A 102 -11.37 19.69 0.19
CA MET A 102 -11.58 20.67 -0.88
C MET A 102 -13.03 20.72 -1.36
N MET A 103 -13.67 19.56 -1.55
CA MET A 103 -15.09 19.52 -1.93
C MET A 103 -16.01 20.15 -0.89
N LYS A 104 -15.73 19.99 0.41
CA LYS A 104 -16.51 20.66 1.46
C LYS A 104 -16.35 22.17 1.40
N ASP A 105 -15.12 22.64 1.18
CA ASP A 105 -14.82 24.06 1.06
C ASP A 105 -15.51 24.67 -0.17
N ASP A 106 -15.49 23.99 -1.32
CA ASP A 106 -16.19 24.42 -2.55
C ASP A 106 -17.72 24.47 -2.37
N ILE A 107 -18.30 23.48 -1.68
CA ILE A 107 -19.74 23.46 -1.37
C ILE A 107 -20.10 24.60 -0.42
N LEU A 108 -19.27 24.84 0.61
CA LEU A 108 -19.45 25.95 1.54
C LEU A 108 -19.39 27.30 0.82
N ASP A 109 -18.44 27.47 -0.09
CA ASP A 109 -18.31 28.71 -0.86
C ASP A 109 -19.46 28.89 -1.87
N TYR A 110 -19.93 27.81 -2.51
CA TYR A 110 -21.14 27.84 -3.33
C TYR A 110 -22.38 28.25 -2.51
N LEU A 111 -22.60 27.64 -1.35
CA LEU A 111 -23.71 28.00 -0.46
C LEU A 111 -23.61 29.44 0.03
N HIS A 112 -22.41 29.88 0.40
CA HIS A 112 -22.16 31.24 0.84
C HIS A 112 -22.45 32.25 -0.29
N ASN A 113 -21.96 32.01 -1.50
CA ASN A 113 -22.19 32.90 -2.65
C ASN A 113 -23.65 32.91 -3.11
N LYS A 114 -24.35 31.77 -3.04
CA LYS A 114 -25.77 31.67 -3.40
C LYS A 114 -26.71 32.28 -2.36
N VAL A 115 -26.48 32.01 -1.07
CA VAL A 115 -27.39 32.41 0.02
C VAL A 115 -27.11 33.82 0.50
N ASN A 116 -25.84 34.20 0.72
CA ASN A 116 -25.51 35.48 1.32
C ASN A 116 -25.33 36.59 0.27
N LYS A 117 -24.82 36.27 -0.92
CA LYS A 117 -24.59 37.26 -1.99
C LYS A 117 -25.69 37.27 -3.05
N GLN A 118 -26.62 36.31 -3.01
CA GLN A 118 -27.69 36.14 -4.03
C GLN A 118 -27.16 36.18 -5.48
N LEU A 119 -25.88 35.82 -5.67
CA LEU A 119 -25.29 35.73 -6.98
C LEU A 119 -25.72 34.37 -7.54
N ASP A 120 -26.76 34.40 -8.36
CA ASP A 120 -27.15 33.23 -9.13
C ASP A 120 -25.97 32.81 -10.04
N SER A 121 -25.82 31.51 -10.29
CA SER A 121 -24.77 30.92 -11.14
C SER A 121 -24.70 31.49 -12.57
N LEU A 122 -25.68 32.31 -12.94
CA LEU A 122 -25.79 33.07 -14.18
C LEU A 122 -25.14 34.46 -14.14
N PHE A 123 -24.70 34.97 -12.98
CA PHE A 123 -23.87 36.18 -12.87
C PHE A 123 -22.42 35.88 -13.27
N ARG A 124 -22.20 35.39 -14.49
CA ARG A 124 -20.92 35.66 -15.17
C ARG A 124 -20.94 37.12 -15.53
N THR A 125 -20.38 37.97 -14.67
CA THR A 125 -19.95 39.30 -15.10
C THR A 125 -18.94 39.07 -16.21
N THR A 126 -19.34 39.36 -17.45
CA THR A 126 -18.42 39.58 -18.56
C THR A 126 -17.34 40.52 -18.05
N ILE A 127 -16.13 40.01 -17.86
CA ILE A 127 -14.96 40.84 -17.61
C ILE A 127 -14.85 41.71 -18.86
N SER A 128 -15.23 42.99 -18.77
CA SER A 128 -14.88 43.94 -19.82
C SER A 128 -13.36 44.03 -19.79
N GLN A 129 -12.73 43.54 -20.85
CA GLN A 129 -11.31 43.72 -21.08
C GLN A 129 -11.00 45.23 -20.91
N PRO A 130 -10.03 45.64 -20.09
CA PRO A 130 -9.62 47.04 -20.08
C PRO A 130 -9.00 47.35 -21.45
N GLU A 131 -9.61 48.28 -22.18
CA GLU A 131 -9.01 48.86 -23.38
C GLU A 131 -7.83 49.75 -22.95
N TYR A 132 -6.67 49.44 -23.56
CA TYR A 132 -5.35 50.09 -23.57
C TYR A 132 -5.02 51.21 -22.58
#